data_AF-A0A1H9Q9I1-F1
#
_entry.id   AF-A0A1H9Q9I1-F1
#
_cell.length_a   1.000
_cell.length_b   1.000
_cell.length_c   1.000
_cell.angle_alpha   90.00
_cell.angle_beta   90.00
_cell.angle_gamma   90.00
#
_symmetry.space_group_name_H-M   'P 1'
#
loop_
_entity.id
_entity.type
_entity.pdbx_description
1 polymer ?
#
loop_
_entity_poly.entity_id
_entity_poly.type
_entity_poly.pdbx_seq_one_letter_code
_entity_poly.pdbx_strand_id
1 'polypeptide(L)' 'MNYPILIGVAVLIVLLIGYLIRKNQKDKKEFEEESIQSELPPEKDDKENL' A
#
# COMPACT_ATOMS: atom_id res chain seq x y z
N MET A 1 22.58 25.22 20.94
CA MET A 1 22.27 24.03 20.11
C MET A 1 20.98 24.28 19.37
N ASN A 2 20.96 24.09 18.06
CA ASN A 2 19.77 24.35 17.24
C ASN A 2 18.79 23.18 17.29
N TYR A 3 18.28 22.88 18.49
CA TYR A 3 17.22 21.91 18.72
C TYR A 3 15.96 22.10 17.83
N PRO A 4 15.54 23.33 17.46
CA PRO A 4 14.40 23.50 16.55
C PRO A 4 14.66 22.92 15.16
N ILE A 5 15.91 23.03 14.68
CA ILE A 5 16.31 22.50 13.37
C ILE A 5 16.32 20.97 13.41
N LEU A 6 16.86 20.38 14.50
CA LEU A 6 16.85 18.94 14.72
C LEU A 6 15.43 18.36 14.74
N ILE A 7 14.51 19.01 15.43
CA ILE A 7 13.10 18.59 15.49
C ILE A 7 12.46 18.72 14.10
N GLY A 8 12.70 19.82 13.38
CA GLY A 8 12.18 20.02 12.03
C GLY A 8 12.63 18.95 11.05
N VAL A 9 13.91 18.58 11.07
CA VAL A 9 14.47 17.52 10.22
C VAL A 9 13.89 16.15 10.60
N ALA A 10 13.75 15.84 11.89
CA ALA A 10 13.17 14.58 12.34
C ALA A 10 11.72 14.41 11.86
N VAL A 11 10.89 15.45 11.96
CA VAL A 11 9.50 15.42 11.47
C VAL A 11 9.45 15.21 9.96
N LEU A 12 10.32 15.87 9.20
CA LEU A 12 10.42 15.71 7.75
C LEU A 12 10.75 14.27 7.33
N ILE A 13 11.68 13.62 8.03
CA ILE A 13 12.05 12.22 7.78
C ILE A 13 10.87 11.29 8.05
N VAL A 14 10.15 11.48 9.16
CA VAL A 14 8.97 10.65 9.50
C VAL A 14 7.87 10.82 8.44
N LEU A 15 7.62 12.04 7.97
CA LEU A 15 6.66 12.29 6.90
C LEU A 15 7.05 11.62 5.59
N LEU A 16 8.34 11.65 5.23
CA LEU A 16 8.84 10.97 4.03
C LEU A 16 8.68 9.45 4.13
N ILE A 17 9.06 8.85 5.27
CA ILE A 17 8.89 7.41 5.51
C ILE A 17 7.40 7.03 5.42
N GLY A 18 6.52 7.79 6.10
CA GLY A 18 5.08 7.57 6.04
C GLY A 18 4.52 7.70 4.62
N TYR A 19 4.98 8.68 3.85
CA TYR A 19 4.60 8.87 2.44
C TYR A 19 5.06 7.71 1.56
N LEU A 20 6.30 7.24 1.73
CA LEU A 20 6.84 6.08 1.03
C LEU A 20 6.05 4.81 1.35
N ILE A 21 5.68 4.58 2.62
CA ILE A 21 4.84 3.44 3.00
C ILE A 21 3.46 3.54 2.34
N ARG A 22 2.82 4.71 2.41
CA ARG A 22 1.49 4.93 1.79
C ARG A 22 1.53 4.77 0.28
N LYS A 23 2.61 5.21 -0.37
CA LYS A 23 2.81 5.08 -1.81
C LYS A 23 3.08 3.62 -2.19
N ASN A 24 3.97 2.95 -1.47
CA ASN A 24 4.32 1.55 -1.72
C ASN A 24 3.17 0.58 -1.38
N GLN A 25 2.28 0.94 -0.45
CA GLN A 25 1.04 0.19 -0.21
C GLN A 25 0.04 0.32 -1.35
N LYS A 26 0.03 1.43 -2.10
CA LYS A 26 -0.78 1.50 -3.33
C LYS A 26 -0.24 0.53 -4.38
N ASP A 27 1.07 0.51 -4.57
CA ASP A 27 1.72 -0.42 -5.52
C ASP A 27 1.49 -1.89 -5.12
N LYS A 28 1.58 -2.22 -3.83
CA LYS A 28 1.27 -3.57 -3.34
C LYS A 28 -0.21 -3.94 -3.50
N LYS A 29 -1.14 -3.00 -3.33
CA LYS A 29 -2.56 -3.28 -3.49
C LYS A 29 -2.90 -3.59 -4.94
N GLU A 30 -2.39 -2.80 -5.89
CA GLU A 30 -2.57 -3.11 -7.32
C GLU A 30 -1.95 -4.45 -7.69
N PHE A 31 -0.78 -4.78 -7.12
CA PHE A 31 -0.13 -6.07 -7.35
C PHE A 31 -0.89 -7.25 -6.72
N GLU A 32 -1.42 -7.11 -5.50
CA GLU A 32 -2.28 -8.13 -4.87
C GLU A 32 -3.59 -8.29 -5.65
N GLU A 33 -4.23 -7.22 -6.10
CA GLU A 33 -5.45 -7.29 -6.91
C GLU A 33 -5.20 -8.00 -8.26
N GLU A 34 -4.12 -7.66 -8.98
CA GLU A 34 -3.76 -8.33 -10.25
C GLU A 34 -3.35 -9.79 -10.05
N SER A 35 -2.55 -10.10 -9.01
CA SER A 35 -2.07 -11.47 -8.77
C SER A 35 -3.18 -12.39 -8.27
N ILE A 36 -4.06 -11.91 -7.39
CA ILE A 36 -5.24 -12.67 -6.93
C ILE A 36 -6.19 -12.94 -8.10
N GLN A 37 -6.42 -11.96 -8.99
CA GLN A 37 -7.31 -12.10 -10.13
C GLN A 37 -6.71 -12.94 -11.28
N SER A 38 -5.38 -13.07 -11.35
CA SER A 38 -4.69 -13.88 -12.35
C SER A 38 -4.40 -15.32 -11.89
N GLU A 39 -4.34 -15.60 -10.57
CA GLU A 39 -4.14 -16.95 -10.02
C GLU A 39 -5.43 -17.65 -9.57
N LEU A 40 -6.49 -16.92 -9.22
CA LEU A 40 -7.82 -17.51 -9.12
C LEU A 40 -8.40 -17.62 -10.55
N PRO A 41 -8.69 -18.82 -11.08
CA PRO A 41 -9.54 -18.90 -12.26
C PRO A 41 -10.82 -18.11 -11.95
N PRO A 42 -11.46 -17.45 -12.93
CA PRO A 42 -12.75 -16.82 -12.70
C PRO A 42 -13.62 -17.88 -12.04
N GLU A 43 -13.88 -17.72 -10.75
CA GLU A 43 -14.79 -18.59 -10.04
C GLU A 43 -16.08 -18.35 -10.78
N LYS A 44 -16.43 -19.33 -11.63
CA LYS A 44 -17.68 -19.34 -12.34
C LYS A 44 -18.70 -19.08 -11.24
N ASP A 45 -19.44 -18.00 -11.41
CA ASP A 45 -20.69 -17.75 -10.72
C ASP A 45 -21.62 -18.91 -11.17
N ASP A 46 -21.33 -20.12 -10.71
CA ASP A 46 -22.17 -21.31 -10.80
C ASP A 46 -23.28 -21.09 -9.77
N LYS A 47 -24.05 -20.01 -9.97
CA LYS A 47 -25.44 -19.91 -9.54
C LYS A 47 -26.30 -20.70 -10.51
N GLU A 48 -25.94 -21.96 -10.70
CA GLU A 48 -26.86 -23.01 -11.06
C GLU A 48 -26.86 -24.00 -9.90
N ASN A 49 -27.81 -23.84 -8.98
CA ASN A 49 -28.59 -24.91 -8.34
C ASN A 49 -29.30 -24.36 -7.09
N LEU A 50 -30.53 -23.88 -7.26
CA LEU A 50 -31.76 -24.52 -6.77
C LEU A 50 -33.00 -23.72 -7.17
#